data_AF-A0A1M3E183-F1
#
_entry.id   AF-A0A1M3E183-F1
#
_cell.length_a   1.000
_cell.length_b   1.000
_cell.length_c   1.000
_cell.angle_alpha   90.00
_cell.angle_beta   90.00
_cell.angle_gamma   90.00
#
_symmetry.space_group_name_H-M   'P 1'
#
loop_
_entity.id
_entity.type
_entity.pdbx_description
1 polymer ?
#
loop_
_entity_poly.entity_id
_entity_poly.type
_entity_poly.pdbx_seq_one_letter_code
_entity_poly.pdbx_strand_id
1 'polypeptide(L)'
;MNSFLTILSILIGFGFIIFLIEKKNKQNNLHEYHQLFEFKSSLKYILISLFLSVIGIIRFNTLTLETYYFSPIIFIVLTIFFNFLIRKIYNRNIIIEVVGKTLTPRRNKKTKILDKFFTLFILLSSLLIPLILKSNKFAEINQRKITTANIVFAKGGVE
;
A
#
# COMPACT_ATOMS: atom_id res chain seq x y z
N MET A 1 -20.89 -13.29 -2.04
CA MET A 1 -19.49 -12.80 -2.13
C MET A 1 -19.34 -11.70 -1.10
N ASN A 2 -18.42 -11.82 -0.14
CA ASN A 2 -18.30 -10.86 0.97
C ASN A 2 -17.64 -9.55 0.52
N SER A 3 -18.33 -8.78 -0.33
CA SER A 3 -17.90 -7.47 -0.82
C SER A 3 -17.53 -6.51 0.32
N PHE A 4 -18.19 -6.66 1.47
CA PHE A 4 -17.87 -5.93 2.69
C PHE A 4 -16.41 -6.12 3.15
N LEU A 5 -15.92 -7.36 3.17
CA LEU A 5 -14.54 -7.65 3.61
C LEU A 5 -13.50 -7.07 2.66
N THR A 6 -13.76 -7.11 1.35
CA THR A 6 -12.93 -6.48 0.32
C THR A 6 -12.87 -4.96 0.49
N ILE A 7 -14.02 -4.31 0.71
CA ILE A 7 -14.05 -2.86 0.93
C ILE A 7 -13.30 -2.52 2.22
N LEU A 8 -13.50 -3.32 3.27
CA LEU A 8 -12.84 -3.13 4.55
C LEU A 8 -11.32 -3.27 4.45
N SER A 9 -10.80 -4.26 3.70
CA SER A 9 -9.35 -4.42 3.52
C SER A 9 -8.71 -3.26 2.77
N ILE A 10 -9.39 -2.74 1.74
CA ILE A 10 -8.97 -1.55 0.99
C ILE A 10 -8.97 -0.33 1.90
N LEU A 11 -10.06 -0.10 2.66
CA LEU A 11 -10.18 1.04 3.57
C LEU A 11 -9.12 1.00 4.68
N ILE A 12 -8.85 -0.17 5.27
CA ILE A 12 -7.82 -0.31 6.31
C ILE A 12 -6.43 -0.13 5.70
N GLY A 13 -6.14 -0.78 4.58
CA GLY A 13 -4.83 -0.73 3.92
C GLY A 13 -4.46 0.69 3.46
N PHE A 14 -5.34 1.32 2.67
CA PHE A 14 -5.11 2.69 2.20
C PHE A 14 -5.38 3.75 3.24
N GLY A 15 -6.39 3.57 4.09
CA GLY A 15 -6.69 4.51 5.17
C GLY A 15 -5.50 4.68 6.11
N PHE A 16 -4.74 3.61 6.36
CA PHE A 16 -3.49 3.69 7.12
C PHE A 16 -2.39 4.50 6.39
N ILE A 17 -2.23 4.31 5.07
CA ILE A 17 -1.27 5.08 4.27
C ILE A 17 -1.67 6.57 4.24
N ILE A 18 -2.95 6.86 3.98
CA ILE A 18 -3.50 8.23 3.98
C ILE A 18 -3.31 8.87 5.36
N PHE A 19 -3.57 8.12 6.44
CA PHE A 19 -3.31 8.59 7.80
C PHE A 19 -1.84 9.01 7.98
N LEU A 20 -0.87 8.19 7.55
CA LEU A 20 0.54 8.53 7.67
C LEU A 20 0.93 9.78 6.87
N ILE A 21 0.36 9.92 5.68
CA ILE A 21 0.74 10.98 4.75
C ILE A 21 0.03 12.30 5.09
N GLU A 22 -1.25 12.28 5.45
CA GLU A 22 -2.05 13.50 5.62
C GLU A 22 -2.08 14.01 7.06
N LYS A 23 -2.10 13.11 8.05
CA LYS A 23 -2.20 13.53 9.44
C LYS A 23 -0.91 14.22 9.87
N LYS A 24 -1.06 15.38 10.50
CA LYS A 24 0.06 16.07 11.16
C LYS A 24 0.16 15.63 12.62
N ASN A 25 1.37 15.36 13.06
CA ASN A 25 1.68 15.16 14.46
C ASN A 25 1.52 16.52 15.19
N LYS A 26 0.74 16.50 16.28
CA LYS A 26 0.45 17.67 17.11
C LYS A 26 1.69 18.30 17.75
N GLN A 27 2.73 17.51 18.01
CA GLN A 27 3.91 17.95 18.75
C GLN A 27 4.92 18.72 17.90
N ASN A 28 5.12 18.34 16.63
CA ASN A 28 6.15 18.93 15.76
C ASN A 28 5.59 19.52 14.45
N ASN A 29 4.27 19.46 14.23
CA ASN A 29 3.56 19.93 13.03
C ASN A 29 4.07 19.30 11.72
N LEU A 30 4.77 18.16 11.81
CA LEU A 30 5.21 17.35 10.67
C LEU A 30 4.17 16.29 10.38
N HIS A 31 4.10 15.83 9.14
CA HIS A 31 3.26 14.69 8.78
C HIS A 31 3.70 13.42 9.50
N GLU A 32 2.76 12.54 9.84
CA GLU A 32 2.98 11.33 10.64
C GLU A 32 4.04 10.39 10.01
N TYR A 33 4.16 10.33 8.68
CA TYR A 33 5.17 9.53 8.01
C TYR A 33 6.60 9.91 8.39
N HIS A 34 6.87 11.15 8.83
CA HIS A 34 8.21 11.54 9.28
C HIS A 34 8.65 10.74 10.52
N GLN A 35 7.71 10.26 11.31
CA GLN A 35 7.99 9.39 12.46
C GLN A 35 8.59 8.03 12.02
N LEU A 36 8.42 7.63 10.76
CA LEU A 36 9.08 6.43 10.22
C LEU A 36 10.60 6.56 10.19
N PHE A 37 11.15 7.77 10.30
CA PHE A 37 12.60 8.03 10.30
C PHE A 37 13.20 8.10 11.70
N GLU A 38 12.38 7.97 12.75
CA GLU A 38 12.80 7.94 14.15
C GLU A 38 12.60 6.54 14.72
N PHE A 39 13.67 5.89 15.18
CA PHE A 39 13.65 4.47 15.57
C PHE A 39 12.53 4.10 16.57
N LYS A 40 12.36 4.90 17.64
CA LYS A 40 11.32 4.64 18.66
C LYS A 40 9.91 4.83 18.09
N SER A 41 9.71 5.88 17.30
CA SER A 41 8.42 6.24 16.73
C SER A 41 8.01 5.35 15.55
N SER A 42 8.98 4.80 14.80
CA SER A 42 8.74 3.92 13.65
C SER A 42 8.24 2.54 14.05
N LEU A 43 8.68 2.03 15.21
CA LEU A 43 8.41 0.66 15.65
C LEU A 43 6.91 0.38 15.78
N LYS A 44 6.11 1.33 16.29
CA LYS A 44 4.65 1.18 16.38
C LYS A 44 3.99 1.00 15.01
N TYR A 45 4.42 1.75 14.00
CA TYR A 45 3.85 1.68 12.65
C TYR A 45 4.25 0.38 11.95
N ILE A 46 5.50 -0.04 12.15
CA ILE A 46 5.99 -1.34 11.68
C ILE A 46 5.16 -2.47 12.30
N LEU A 47 4.97 -2.48 13.63
CA LEU A 47 4.16 -3.50 14.31
C LEU A 47 2.71 -3.55 13.80
N ILE A 48 2.05 -2.40 13.64
CA ILE A 48 0.69 -2.33 13.09
C ILE A 48 0.66 -2.89 11.67
N SER A 49 1.62 -2.51 10.82
CA SER A 49 1.68 -2.99 9.44
C SER A 49 1.99 -4.48 9.33
N LEU A 50 2.81 -5.03 10.23
CA LEU A 50 3.08 -6.45 10.33
C LEU A 50 1.83 -7.22 10.77
N PHE A 51 1.11 -6.72 11.78
CA PHE A 51 -0.15 -7.32 12.21
C PHE A 51 -1.18 -7.39 11.07
N LEU A 52 -1.33 -6.29 10.32
CA LEU A 52 -2.19 -6.28 9.12
C LEU A 52 -1.69 -7.28 8.07
N SER A 53 -0.39 -7.35 7.84
CA SER A 53 0.19 -8.30 6.89
C SER A 53 -0.11 -9.75 7.27
N VAL A 54 -0.06 -10.11 8.56
CA VAL A 54 -0.44 -11.44 9.05
C VAL A 54 -1.92 -11.74 8.75
N ILE A 55 -2.82 -10.77 8.94
CA ILE A 55 -4.23 -10.91 8.53
C ILE A 55 -4.33 -11.15 7.02
N GLY A 56 -3.55 -10.42 6.21
CA GLY A 56 -3.43 -10.61 4.77
C GLY A 56 -2.96 -12.02 4.37
N ILE A 57 -1.99 -12.60 5.10
CA ILE A 57 -1.50 -13.97 4.89
C ILE A 57 -2.59 -14.99 5.19
N ILE A 58 -3.23 -14.90 6.37
CA ILE A 58 -4.30 -15.83 6.80
C ILE A 58 -5.42 -15.86 5.76
N ARG A 59 -5.70 -14.71 5.15
CA ARG A 59 -6.74 -14.54 4.15
C ARG A 59 -6.23 -14.53 2.72
N PHE A 60 -5.00 -14.96 2.47
CA PHE A 60 -4.40 -14.90 1.14
C PHE A 60 -5.11 -15.79 0.11
N ASN A 61 -5.67 -16.91 0.55
CA ASN A 61 -6.32 -17.90 -0.33
C ASN A 61 -7.80 -17.63 -0.60
N THR A 62 -8.38 -16.58 -0.02
CA THR A 62 -9.79 -16.21 -0.25
C THR A 62 -10.00 -15.58 -1.64
N LEU A 63 -11.24 -15.46 -2.10
CA LEU A 63 -11.58 -14.77 -3.36
C LEU A 63 -11.60 -13.23 -3.25
N THR A 64 -11.34 -12.70 -2.06
CA THR A 64 -11.45 -11.27 -1.72
C THR A 64 -10.11 -10.55 -1.88
N LEU A 65 -10.16 -9.22 -2.04
CA LEU A 65 -8.96 -8.35 -2.17
C LEU A 65 -8.33 -8.06 -0.80
N GLU A 66 -8.28 -9.05 0.08
CA GLU A 66 -7.69 -8.91 1.42
C GLU A 66 -6.17 -8.80 1.37
N THR A 67 -5.55 -8.99 0.19
CA THR A 67 -4.13 -8.67 -0.02
C THR A 67 -3.82 -7.19 0.17
N TYR A 68 -4.80 -6.28 0.14
CA TYR A 68 -4.58 -4.87 0.49
C TYR A 68 -4.17 -4.65 1.96
N TYR A 69 -4.29 -5.65 2.84
CA TYR A 69 -3.69 -5.59 4.17
C TYR A 69 -2.15 -5.55 4.14
N PHE A 70 -1.51 -5.92 3.02
CA PHE A 70 -0.06 -5.76 2.81
C PHE A 70 0.35 -4.32 2.41
N SER A 71 -0.58 -3.48 1.94
CA SER A 71 -0.23 -2.12 1.48
C SER A 71 0.54 -1.31 2.53
N PRO A 72 0.16 -1.31 3.83
CA PRO A 72 0.91 -0.63 4.88
C PRO A 72 2.38 -1.05 5.00
N ILE A 73 2.68 -2.35 4.99
CA ILE A 73 4.07 -2.81 5.16
C ILE A 73 4.90 -2.47 3.92
N ILE A 74 4.31 -2.61 2.73
CA ILE A 74 4.94 -2.24 1.45
C ILE A 74 5.28 -0.75 1.46
N PHE A 75 4.32 0.09 1.86
CA PHE A 75 4.51 1.53 1.98
C PHE A 75 5.67 1.88 2.94
N ILE A 76 5.70 1.28 4.13
CA ILE A 76 6.74 1.57 5.14
C ILE A 76 8.12 1.14 4.65
N VAL A 77 8.26 -0.09 4.13
CA VAL A 77 9.54 -0.62 3.66
C VAL A 77 10.10 0.25 2.53
N LEU A 78 9.27 0.58 1.53
CA LEU A 78 9.70 1.42 0.42
C LEU A 78 10.03 2.85 0.90
N THR A 79 9.22 3.42 1.80
CA THR A 79 9.48 4.76 2.34
C THR A 79 10.81 4.82 3.09
N ILE A 80 11.13 3.82 3.92
CA ILE A 80 12.41 3.73 4.62
C ILE A 80 13.57 3.56 3.62
N PHE A 81 13.41 2.69 2.63
CA PHE A 81 14.42 2.44 1.60
C PHE A 81 14.72 3.68 0.75
N PHE A 82 13.70 4.34 0.20
CA PHE A 82 13.90 5.55 -0.59
C PHE A 82 14.36 6.74 0.26
N ASN A 83 13.97 6.80 1.53
CA ASN A 83 14.54 7.77 2.46
C ASN A 83 16.05 7.56 2.65
N PHE A 84 16.51 6.31 2.75
CA PHE A 84 17.94 6.01 2.80
C PHE A 84 18.66 6.54 1.53
N LEU A 85 18.10 6.32 0.34
CA LEU A 85 18.65 6.86 -0.92
C LEU A 85 18.68 8.39 -0.94
N ILE A 86 17.58 9.05 -0.56
CA ILE A 86 17.49 10.51 -0.52
C ILE A 86 18.45 11.11 0.52
N ARG A 87 18.64 10.46 1.67
CA ARG A 87 19.63 10.89 2.67
C ARG A 87 21.05 10.81 2.11
N LYS A 88 21.38 9.80 1.31
CA LYS A 88 22.69 9.69 0.65
C LYS A 88 22.94 10.77 -0.39
N ILE A 89 21.92 11.12 -1.19
CA ILE A 89 22.06 12.08 -2.30
C ILE A 89 21.95 13.54 -1.84
N TYR A 90 21.00 13.85 -0.95
CA TYR A 90 20.62 15.23 -0.61
C TYR A 90 20.82 15.59 0.87
N ASN A 91 21.36 14.67 1.68
CA ASN A 91 21.58 14.85 3.12
C ASN A 91 20.34 15.38 3.86
N ARG A 92 19.17 14.83 3.52
CA ARG A 92 17.89 15.10 4.16
C ARG A 92 16.95 13.92 4.02
N ASN A 93 15.85 13.93 4.76
CA ASN A 93 14.79 12.95 4.57
C ASN A 93 14.01 13.20 3.27
N ILE A 94 13.41 12.14 2.73
CA ILE A 94 12.46 12.22 1.62
C ILE A 94 11.26 13.08 2.03
N ILE A 95 10.76 13.87 1.08
CA ILE A 95 9.56 14.70 1.27
C ILE A 95 8.44 14.12 0.42
N ILE A 96 7.42 13.57 1.07
CA ILE A 96 6.19 13.12 0.42
C ILE A 96 5.26 14.32 0.29
N GLU A 97 5.08 14.80 -0.95
CA GLU A 97 4.20 15.93 -1.28
C GLU A 97 2.81 15.40 -1.61
N VAL A 98 1.79 15.88 -0.88
CA VAL A 98 0.38 15.61 -1.19
C VAL A 98 -0.13 16.73 -2.06
N VAL A 99 -0.65 16.38 -3.24
CA VAL A 99 -1.25 17.35 -4.17
C VAL A 99 -2.33 18.15 -3.44
N GLY A 100 -2.25 19.48 -3.50
CA GLY A 100 -3.23 20.40 -2.90
C GLY A 100 -2.94 20.86 -1.46
N LYS A 101 -1.89 20.36 -0.81
CA LYS A 101 -1.44 20.86 0.51
C LYS A 101 0.08 21.05 0.54
N THR A 102 0.56 22.12 -0.07
CA THR A 102 1.78 22.76 0.45
C THR A 102 1.43 23.29 1.84
N LEU A 103 2.20 22.94 2.87
CA LEU A 103 2.50 23.75 4.06
C LEU A 103 3.05 22.86 5.19
N THR A 104 4.37 22.73 5.24
CA THR A 104 5.10 22.78 6.52
C THR A 104 6.03 23.99 6.49
N PRO A 105 5.78 25.04 7.30
CA PRO A 105 6.69 26.13 7.48
C PRO A 105 7.75 25.70 8.51
N ARG A 106 9.01 25.51 8.08
CA ARG A 106 10.24 25.78 8.88
C ARG A 106 11.54 25.35 8.22
N ARG A 107 11.52 24.48 7.20
CA ARG A 107 12.73 24.15 6.42
C ARG A 107 12.45 24.33 4.93
N ASN A 108 12.91 25.47 4.40
CA ASN A 108 13.01 25.80 2.97
C ASN A 108 13.87 24.77 2.21
N LYS A 109 13.44 23.52 2.09
CA LYS A 109 14.01 22.57 1.13
C LYS A 109 12.89 22.21 0.16
N LYS A 110 12.91 22.87 -1.00
CA LYS A 110 12.00 22.58 -2.12
C LYS A 110 12.05 21.08 -2.43
N THR A 111 10.89 20.48 -2.69
CA THR A 111 10.78 19.10 -3.18
C THR A 111 11.62 18.98 -4.45
N LYS A 112 12.45 17.94 -4.52
CA LYS A 112 13.26 17.64 -5.70
C LYS A 112 12.49 16.66 -6.58
N ILE A 113 12.88 16.58 -7.85
CA ILE A 113 12.23 15.68 -8.80
C ILE A 113 12.30 14.21 -8.35
N LEU A 114 13.40 13.81 -7.70
CA LEU A 114 13.54 12.47 -7.12
C LEU A 114 12.57 12.22 -5.95
N ASP A 115 12.23 13.23 -5.13
CA ASP A 115 11.20 13.02 -4.10
C ASP A 115 9.84 12.73 -4.73
N LYS A 116 9.48 13.47 -5.78
CA LYS A 116 8.21 13.28 -6.51
C LYS A 116 8.16 11.92 -7.17
N PHE A 117 9.26 11.54 -7.84
CA PHE A 117 9.39 10.23 -8.48
C PHE A 117 9.29 9.08 -7.47
N PHE A 118 10.06 9.12 -6.37
CA PHE A 118 10.00 8.09 -5.35
C PHE A 118 8.66 8.07 -4.62
N THR A 119 8.06 9.22 -4.35
CA THR A 119 6.71 9.29 -3.76
C THR A 119 5.69 8.60 -4.66
N LEU A 120 5.68 8.94 -5.96
CA LEU A 120 4.80 8.29 -6.93
C LEU A 120 5.05 6.78 -6.98
N PHE A 121 6.31 6.37 -7.02
CA PHE A 121 6.70 4.96 -7.07
C PHE A 121 6.26 4.19 -5.81
N ILE A 122 6.44 4.77 -4.61
CA ILE A 122 6.01 4.18 -3.33
C ILE A 122 4.49 3.98 -3.34
N LEU A 123 3.72 5.00 -3.73
CA LEU A 123 2.26 4.95 -3.75
C LEU A 123 1.74 3.93 -4.78
N LEU A 124 2.25 3.96 -6.02
CA LEU A 124 1.89 3.00 -7.05
C LEU A 124 2.25 1.57 -6.64
N SER A 125 3.43 1.36 -6.06
CA SER A 125 3.84 0.03 -5.59
C SER A 125 2.94 -0.48 -4.47
N SER A 126 2.55 0.40 -3.53
CA SER A 126 1.66 0.05 -2.42
C SER A 126 0.24 -0.31 -2.89
N LEU A 127 -0.15 0.14 -4.09
CA LEU A 127 -1.41 -0.21 -4.76
C LEU A 127 -1.29 -1.47 -5.61
N LEU A 128 -0.23 -1.58 -6.43
CA LEU A 128 -0.12 -2.61 -7.47
C LEU A 128 0.43 -3.94 -6.93
N ILE A 129 1.37 -3.92 -5.99
CA ILE A 129 1.98 -5.16 -5.45
C ILE A 129 0.92 -6.08 -4.82
N PRO A 130 -0.02 -5.61 -3.97
CA PRO A 130 -1.11 -6.44 -3.47
C PRO A 130 -1.94 -7.15 -4.55
N LEU A 131 -2.14 -6.50 -5.71
CA LEU A 131 -2.86 -7.07 -6.84
C LEU A 131 -2.02 -8.13 -7.55
N ILE A 132 -0.73 -7.86 -7.76
CA ILE A 132 0.21 -8.80 -8.37
C ILE A 132 0.32 -10.07 -7.52
N LEU A 133 0.40 -9.94 -6.20
CA LEU A 133 0.42 -11.09 -5.28
C LEU A 133 -0.83 -11.99 -5.45
N LYS A 134 -1.97 -11.42 -5.83
CA LYS A 134 -3.22 -12.15 -6.04
C LYS A 134 -3.41 -12.67 -7.47
N SER A 135 -2.57 -12.25 -8.43
CA SER A 135 -2.73 -12.54 -9.87
C SER A 135 -2.92 -14.03 -10.19
N ASN A 136 -2.14 -14.92 -9.56
CA ASN A 136 -2.25 -16.37 -9.76
C ASN A 136 -3.63 -16.91 -9.39
N LYS A 137 -4.26 -16.38 -8.33
CA LYS A 137 -5.62 -16.79 -7.94
C LYS A 137 -6.66 -16.28 -8.92
N PHE A 138 -6.49 -15.09 -9.49
CA PHE A 138 -7.38 -14.62 -10.56
C PHE A 138 -7.27 -15.48 -11.82
N ALA A 139 -6.06 -15.92 -12.18
CA ALA A 139 -5.86 -16.84 -13.29
C ALA A 139 -6.57 -18.20 -13.06
N GLU A 140 -6.42 -18.78 -11.86
CA GLU A 140 -7.11 -20.02 -11.46
C GLU A 140 -8.64 -19.90 -11.60
N ILE A 141 -9.22 -18.76 -11.18
CA ILE A 141 -10.65 -18.51 -11.27
C ILE A 141 -11.12 -18.40 -12.72
N ASN A 142 -10.37 -17.67 -13.56
CA ASN A 142 -10.72 -17.49 -14.96
C ASN A 142 -10.67 -18.84 -15.70
N GLN A 143 -9.68 -19.68 -15.41
CA GLN A 143 -9.63 -21.04 -15.96
C GLN A 143 -10.84 -21.87 -15.54
N ARG A 144 -11.23 -21.86 -14.26
CA ARG A 144 -12.43 -22.58 -13.79
C ARG A 144 -13.70 -22.13 -14.50
N LYS A 145 -13.88 -20.82 -14.73
CA LYS A 145 -15.05 -20.29 -15.46
C LYS A 145 -15.10 -20.78 -16.89
N ILE A 146 -13.97 -20.81 -17.60
CA ILE A 146 -13.86 -21.32 -18.97
C ILE A 146 -14.19 -22.81 -19.00
N THR A 147 -13.64 -23.61 -18.09
CA THR A 147 -13.94 -25.04 -18.00
C THR A 147 -15.42 -25.30 -17.75
N THR A 148 -16.05 -24.58 -16.80
CA THR A 148 -17.49 -24.72 -16.54
C THR A 148 -18.32 -24.31 -17.74
N ALA A 149 -17.98 -23.21 -18.43
CA ALA A 149 -18.68 -22.79 -19.63
C ALA A 149 -18.59 -23.87 -20.72
N ASN A 150 -17.39 -24.41 -20.99
CA ASN A 150 -17.18 -25.46 -21.98
C ASN A 150 -17.98 -26.74 -21.65
N ILE A 151 -18.07 -27.12 -20.37
CA ILE A 151 -18.89 -28.26 -19.93
C ILE A 151 -20.37 -28.01 -20.19
N VAL A 152 -20.87 -26.80 -19.91
CA VAL A 152 -22.27 -26.43 -20.16
C VAL A 152 -22.58 -26.42 -21.66
N PHE A 153 -21.69 -25.86 -22.49
CA PHE A 153 -21.84 -25.89 -23.95
C PHE A 153 -21.80 -27.32 -24.51
N ALA A 154 -20.89 -28.18 -24.03
CA ALA A 154 -20.81 -29.57 -24.45
C ALA A 154 -22.06 -30.38 -24.06
N LYS A 155 -22.74 -30.03 -22.96
CA LYS A 155 -24.00 -30.65 -22.54
C LYS A 155 -25.24 -30.09 -23.23
N GLY A 156 -25.21 -28.82 -23.67
CA GLY A 156 -26.31 -28.16 -24.39
C GLY A 156 -26.25 -28.32 -25.91
N GLY A 157 -25.21 -28.94 -26.46
CA GLY A 157 -25.08 -29.28 -27.89
C GLY A 157 -25.44 -30.73 -28.22
N VAL A 158 -26.09 -31.44 -27.29
CA VAL A 158 -26.66 -32.77 -27.50
C VAL A 158 -28.18 -32.60 -27.59
N GLU A 159 -28.65 -32.06 -28.71
CA GLU A 159 -30.03 -32.19 -29.19
C GLU A 159 -30.00 -32.80 -30.59
#